data_AF-A0A7Y3C7W3-F1
#
_entry.id   AF-A0A7Y3C7W3-F1
#
_cell.length_a   1.000
_cell.length_b   1.000
_cell.length_c   1.000
_cell.angle_alpha   90.00
_cell.angle_beta   90.00
_cell.angle_gamma   90.00
#
_symmetry.space_group_name_H-M   'P 1'
#
loop_
_entity.id
_entity.type
_entity.pdbx_description
1 polymer ?
#
loop_
_entity_poly.entity_id
_entity_poly.type
_entity_poly.pdbx_seq_one_letter_code
_entity_poly.pdbx_strand_id
1 'polypeptide(L)'
;MEQFDAYTLIIAASVIVLISFFFVAFSKRTNVPSVLLLIGLGVSLQYLLEYFEVPVPNFFAVLEILGILGLIMIVLEAALDLKLKRDKIGTIISSFFIATLGLGVSFLAAGLILYYMVPGMSWAQALLYSTP
;
A
#
# COMPACT_ATOMS: atom_id res chain seq x y z
N MET A 1 2.15 -5.04 -31.86
CA MET A 1 1.90 -5.36 -30.44
C MET A 1 3.27 -5.57 -29.82
N GLU A 2 3.81 -4.55 -29.15
CA GLU A 2 5.08 -4.71 -28.44
C GLU A 2 4.84 -5.64 -27.26
N GLN A 3 5.24 -6.88 -27.45
CA GLN A 3 5.23 -7.88 -26.40
C GLN A 3 6.21 -7.41 -25.34
N PHE A 4 5.75 -7.24 -24.10
CA PHE A 4 6.62 -7.00 -22.96
C PHE A 4 7.63 -8.15 -22.89
N ASP A 5 8.81 -7.90 -23.43
CA ASP A 5 9.91 -8.84 -23.36
C ASP A 5 10.34 -8.97 -21.90
N ALA A 6 10.64 -10.20 -21.47
CA ALA A 6 11.02 -10.49 -20.08
C ALA A 6 12.20 -9.61 -19.65
N TYR A 7 13.12 -9.33 -20.57
CA TYR A 7 14.25 -8.44 -20.34
C TYR A 7 13.82 -7.01 -20.01
N THR A 8 12.88 -6.44 -20.77
CA THR A 8 12.38 -5.07 -20.52
C THR A 8 11.69 -4.96 -19.16
N LEU A 9 10.91 -5.97 -18.76
CA LEU A 9 10.26 -6.00 -17.45
C LEU A 9 11.28 -6.11 -16.31
N ILE A 10 12.28 -6.99 -16.44
CA ILE A 10 13.34 -7.16 -15.43
C ILE A 10 14.16 -5.88 -15.30
N ILE A 11 14.51 -5.23 -16.42
CA ILE A 11 15.24 -3.97 -16.43
C ILE A 11 14.40 -2.88 -15.73
N ALA A 12 13.14 -2.72 -16.11
CA ALA A 12 12.24 -1.74 -15.48
C ALA A 12 12.11 -1.97 -13.96
N ALA A 13 11.89 -3.21 -13.53
CA ALA A 13 11.82 -3.57 -12.12
C ALA A 13 13.14 -3.25 -11.37
N SER A 14 14.28 -3.56 -11.98
CA SER A 14 15.60 -3.27 -11.42
C SER A 14 15.84 -1.77 -11.27
N VAL A 15 15.44 -0.97 -12.26
CA VAL A 15 15.51 0.50 -12.18
C VAL A 15 14.64 1.02 -11.03
N ILE A 16 13.41 0.51 -10.87
CA ILE A 16 12.53 0.90 -9.76
C ILE A 16 13.18 0.57 -8.41
N VAL A 17 13.79 -0.61 -8.27
CA VAL A 17 14.50 -1.02 -7.03
C VAL A 17 15.71 -0.10 -6.76
N LEU A 18 16.48 0.24 -7.78
CA LEU A 18 17.61 1.16 -7.65
C LEU A 18 17.14 2.56 -7.20
N ILE A 19 16.09 3.10 -7.83
CA ILE A 19 15.49 4.38 -7.44
C ILE A 19 14.98 4.32 -5.99
N SER A 20 14.33 3.23 -5.60
CA SER A 20 13.87 3.01 -4.22
C SER A 20 15.03 3.11 -3.22
N PHE A 21 16.18 2.52 -3.54
CA PHE A 21 17.37 2.61 -2.70
C PHE A 21 17.89 4.05 -2.56
N PHE A 22 17.92 4.82 -3.64
CA PHE A 22 18.26 6.25 -3.58
C PHE A 22 17.26 7.04 -2.73
N PHE A 23 15.96 6.75 -2.83
CA PHE A 23 14.94 7.39 -2.01
C PHE A 23 15.03 7.02 -0.54
N VAL A 24 15.50 5.82 -0.18
CA VAL A 24 15.82 5.49 1.21
C VAL A 24 16.93 6.39 1.75
N ALA A 25 17.99 6.64 0.97
CA ALA A 25 19.07 7.55 1.37
C ALA A 25 18.58 9.00 1.48
N PHE A 26 17.77 9.46 0.52
CA PHE A 26 17.18 10.81 0.53
C PHE A 26 16.19 11.02 1.68
N SER A 27 15.36 10.01 1.97
CA SER A 27 14.39 9.99 3.05
C SER A 27 15.02 10.29 4.41
N LYS A 28 16.23 9.78 4.66
CA LYS A 28 17.00 10.05 5.89
C LYS A 28 17.38 11.52 6.06
N ARG A 29 17.52 12.27 4.95
CA ARG A 29 17.90 13.69 4.98
C ARG A 29 16.68 14.62 5.04
N THR A 30 15.58 14.25 4.40
CA THR A 30 14.36 15.08 4.33
C THR A 30 13.28 14.71 5.34
N ASN A 31 13.44 13.60 6.07
CA ASN A 31 12.41 12.99 6.93
C ASN A 31 11.13 12.58 6.18
N VAL A 32 11.12 12.62 4.84
CA VAL A 32 9.99 12.16 4.03
C VAL A 32 10.13 10.65 3.80
N PRO A 33 9.15 9.81 4.17
CA PRO A 33 9.20 8.37 3.91
C PRO A 33 9.49 8.02 2.44
N SER A 34 10.34 7.03 2.21
CA SER A 34 10.70 6.57 0.85
C SER A 34 9.48 6.17 0.02
N VAL A 35 8.45 5.60 0.65
CA VAL A 35 7.19 5.21 0.00
C VAL A 35 6.47 6.42 -0.61
N LEU A 36 6.43 7.56 0.10
CA LEU A 36 5.79 8.77 -0.44
C LEU A 36 6.55 9.34 -1.65
N LEU A 37 7.88 9.23 -1.65
CA LEU A 37 8.71 9.64 -2.79
C LEU A 37 8.47 8.76 -4.02
N LEU A 38 8.32 7.44 -3.82
CA LEU A 38 7.98 6.50 -4.89
C LEU A 38 6.59 6.79 -5.48
N ILE A 39 5.58 7.01 -4.64
CA ILE A 39 4.23 7.38 -5.07
C ILE A 39 4.28 8.70 -5.86
N GLY A 40 4.97 9.70 -5.32
CA GLY A 40 5.14 10.99 -5.98
C GLY A 40 5.82 10.88 -7.34
N LEU A 41 6.85 10.03 -7.48
CA LEU A 41 7.51 9.78 -8.75
C LEU A 41 6.57 9.12 -9.77
N GLY A 42 5.79 8.12 -9.35
CA GLY A 42 4.81 7.46 -10.22
C GLY A 42 3.74 8.41 -10.72
N VAL A 43 3.15 9.21 -9.83
CA VAL A 43 2.15 10.24 -10.18
C VAL A 43 2.75 11.31 -11.09
N SER A 44 3.99 11.76 -10.81
CA SER A 44 4.67 12.75 -11.65
C SER A 44 4.94 12.21 -13.06
N LEU A 45 5.35 10.93 -13.18
CA LEU A 45 5.53 10.28 -14.48
C LEU A 45 4.22 10.18 -15.26
N GLN A 46 3.12 9.84 -14.59
CA GLN A 46 1.81 9.77 -15.23
C GLN A 46 1.42 11.12 -15.86
N TYR A 47 1.56 12.21 -15.11
CA TYR A 47 1.28 13.56 -15.63
C TYR A 47 2.24 13.99 -16.75
N LEU A 48 3.52 13.61 -16.67
CA LEU A 48 4.47 13.91 -17.74
C LEU A 48 4.12 13.16 -19.03
N LEU A 49 3.76 11.89 -18.96
CA LEU A 49 3.36 11.10 -20.13
C LEU A 49 2.07 11.64 -20.76
N GLU A 50 1.10 12.03 -19.94
CA GLU A 50 -0.13 12.67 -20.39
C GLU A 50 0.15 14.00 -21.10
N TYR A 51 1.09 14.81 -20.58
CA TYR A 51 1.52 16.07 -21.21
C TYR A 51 2.16 15.88 -22.59
N PHE A 52 2.92 14.79 -22.78
CA PHE A 52 3.53 14.44 -24.07
C PHE A 52 2.63 13.60 -24.97
N GLU A 53 1.35 13.41 -24.62
CA GLU A 53 0.37 12.57 -25.34
C GLU A 53 0.86 11.13 -25.58
N VAL A 54 1.74 10.63 -24.70
CA VAL A 54 2.25 9.27 -24.76
C VAL A 54 1.26 8.34 -24.06
N PRO A 55 0.75 7.29 -24.73
CA PRO A 55 -0.20 6.37 -24.12
C PRO A 55 0.43 5.66 -22.93
N VAL A 56 -0.22 5.77 -21.76
CA VAL A 56 0.21 5.08 -20.55
C VAL A 56 -0.12 3.59 -20.67
N PRO A 57 0.85 2.68 -20.48
CA PRO A 57 0.58 1.25 -20.49
C PRO A 57 -0.44 0.86 -19.41
N ASN A 58 -1.26 -0.14 -19.70
CA ASN A 58 -2.17 -0.68 -18.70
C ASN A 58 -1.40 -1.57 -17.71
N PHE A 59 -1.25 -1.11 -16.47
CA PHE A 59 -0.58 -1.83 -15.40
C PHE A 59 -1.51 -2.67 -14.51
N PHE A 60 -2.83 -2.70 -14.75
CA PHE A 60 -3.79 -3.37 -13.86
C PHE A 60 -3.45 -4.85 -13.63
N ALA A 61 -3.12 -5.59 -14.69
CA ALA A 61 -2.76 -7.00 -14.58
C ALA A 61 -1.50 -7.22 -13.73
N VAL A 62 -0.49 -6.36 -13.87
CA VAL A 62 0.75 -6.44 -13.08
C VAL A 62 0.50 -6.01 -11.64
N LEU A 63 -0.30 -4.95 -11.43
CA LEU A 63 -0.64 -4.42 -10.11
C LEU A 63 -1.48 -5.42 -9.29
N GLU A 64 -2.39 -6.15 -9.93
CA GLU A 64 -3.16 -7.20 -9.28
C GLU A 64 -2.25 -8.33 -8.76
N ILE A 65 -1.33 -8.81 -9.60
CA ILE A 65 -0.36 -9.85 -9.21
C ILE A 65 0.55 -9.34 -8.09
N LEU A 66 1.15 -8.15 -8.26
CA LEU A 66 2.03 -7.57 -7.25
C LEU A 66 1.29 -7.20 -5.96
N GLY A 67 0.02 -6.81 -6.03
CA GLY A 67 -0.82 -6.49 -4.88
C GLY A 67 -1.13 -7.75 -4.06
N ILE A 68 -1.52 -8.83 -4.72
CA ILE A 68 -1.76 -10.13 -4.06
C ILE A 68 -0.46 -10.66 -3.45
N LEU A 69 0.63 -10.72 -4.23
CA LEU A 69 1.93 -11.19 -3.73
C LEU A 69 2.47 -10.30 -2.61
N GLY A 70 2.38 -8.98 -2.77
CA GLY A 70 2.82 -8.00 -1.79
C GLY A 70 2.07 -8.13 -0.47
N LEU A 71 0.73 -8.24 -0.52
CA LEU A 71 -0.10 -8.44 0.67
C LEU A 71 0.28 -9.73 1.40
N ILE A 72 0.41 -10.85 0.67
CA ILE A 72 0.81 -12.14 1.25
C ILE A 72 2.21 -12.04 1.88
N MET A 73 3.17 -11.42 1.19
CA MET A 73 4.54 -11.25 1.68
C MET A 73 4.60 -10.38 2.94
N ILE A 74 3.86 -9.27 2.99
CA ILE A 74 3.80 -8.40 4.18
C ILE A 74 3.20 -9.16 5.38
N VAL A 75 2.11 -9.89 5.16
CA VAL A 75 1.47 -10.68 6.22
C VAL A 75 2.39 -11.80 6.70
N LEU A 76 3.07 -12.49 5.77
CA LEU A 76 4.02 -13.55 6.09
C LEU A 76 5.23 -13.02 6.87
N GLU A 77 5.81 -11.90 6.45
CA GLU A 77 6.96 -11.28 7.11
C GLU A 77 6.62 -10.86 8.54
N ALA A 78 5.47 -10.20 8.73
CA ALA A 78 4.99 -9.81 10.05
C ALA A 78 4.67 -11.03 10.94
N ALA A 79 4.06 -12.09 10.37
CA ALA A 79 3.77 -13.32 11.09
C ALA A 79 5.04 -14.10 11.47
N LEU A 80 6.05 -14.09 10.60
CA LEU A 80 7.33 -14.76 10.83
C LEU A 80 8.19 -14.03 11.88
N ASP A 81 8.14 -12.70 11.93
CA ASP A 81 8.83 -11.90 12.96
C ASP A 81 8.16 -12.03 14.34
N LEU A 82 6.89 -12.46 14.39
CA LEU A 82 6.16 -12.68 15.64
C LEU A 82 6.73 -13.86 16.44
N LYS A 83 7.43 -13.56 17.53
CA LYS A 83 7.94 -14.57 18.47
C LYS A 83 6.89 -14.94 19.53
N LEU A 84 6.27 -16.11 19.37
CA LEU A 84 5.32 -16.62 20.35
C LEU A 84 6.06 -17.22 21.56
N LYS A 85 6.22 -16.44 22.62
CA LYS A 85 6.78 -16.92 23.89
C LYS A 85 5.70 -17.06 24.96
N ARG A 86 5.78 -18.14 25.75
CA ARG A 86 4.77 -18.47 26.77
C ARG A 86 4.65 -17.41 27.87
N ASP A 87 5.73 -16.71 28.18
CA ASP A 87 5.77 -15.58 29.13
C ASP A 87 5.05 -14.32 28.63
N LYS A 88 4.72 -14.24 27.33
CA LYS A 88 4.07 -13.09 26.70
C LYS A 88 2.63 -13.34 26.27
N ILE A 89 2.07 -14.52 26.52
CA ILE A 89 0.70 -14.87 26.12
C ILE A 89 -0.33 -13.88 26.68
N GLY A 90 -0.15 -13.43 27.93
CA GLY A 90 -1.02 -12.40 28.53
C GLY A 90 -1.04 -11.11 27.70
N THR A 91 0.13 -10.59 27.32
CA THR A 91 0.25 -9.40 26.46
C THR A 91 -0.36 -9.62 25.09
N ILE A 92 -0.18 -10.80 24.48
CA ILE A 92 -0.73 -11.12 23.16
C ILE A 92 -2.26 -11.08 23.19
N ILE A 93 -2.89 -11.70 24.18
CA ILE A 93 -4.35 -11.72 24.31
C ILE A 93 -4.87 -10.31 24.57
N SER A 94 -4.25 -9.55 25.48
CA SER A 94 -4.65 -8.16 25.74
C SER A 94 -4.52 -7.29 24.49
N SER A 95 -3.41 -7.38 23.75
CA SER A 95 -3.21 -6.65 22.50
C SER A 95 -4.21 -7.07 21.42
N PHE A 96 -4.58 -8.35 21.34
CA PHE A 96 -5.60 -8.82 20.41
C PHE A 96 -6.96 -8.16 20.66
N PHE A 97 -7.41 -8.11 21.92
CA PHE A 97 -8.67 -7.45 22.25
C PHE A 97 -8.61 -5.94 22.05
N ILE A 98 -7.50 -5.28 22.44
CA ILE A 98 -7.31 -3.85 22.23
C ILE A 98 -7.31 -3.52 20.73
N ALA A 99 -6.58 -4.30 19.91
CA ALA A 99 -6.53 -4.11 18.46
C ALA A 99 -7.90 -4.37 17.82
N THR A 100 -8.60 -5.46 18.19
CA THR A 100 -9.92 -5.78 17.64
C THR A 100 -10.94 -4.68 17.94
N LEU A 101 -10.99 -4.20 19.19
CA LEU A 101 -11.88 -3.11 19.57
C LEU A 101 -11.47 -1.78 18.93
N GLY A 102 -10.17 -1.48 18.91
CA GLY A 102 -9.65 -0.26 18.28
C GLY A 102 -9.96 -0.19 16.79
N LEU A 103 -9.73 -1.29 16.06
CA LEU A 103 -10.06 -1.42 14.64
C LEU A 103 -11.57 -1.37 14.40
N GLY A 104 -12.37 -2.05 15.23
CA GLY A 104 -13.83 -2.01 15.10
C GLY A 104 -14.40 -0.61 15.34
N VAL A 105 -13.91 0.10 16.35
CA VAL A 105 -14.33 1.47 16.64
C VAL A 105 -13.84 2.44 15.58
N SER A 106 -12.58 2.34 15.12
CA SER A 106 -12.06 3.22 14.06
C SER A 106 -12.80 3.01 12.74
N PHE A 107 -13.08 1.75 12.38
CA PHE A 107 -13.90 1.37 11.23
C PHE A 107 -15.29 2.02 11.29
N LEU A 108 -16.01 1.88 12.41
CA LEU A 108 -17.34 2.46 12.56
C LEU A 108 -17.30 4.00 12.59
N ALA A 109 -16.34 4.58 13.29
CA ALA A 109 -16.19 6.03 13.39
C ALA A 109 -15.88 6.67 12.04
N ALA A 110 -14.90 6.12 11.30
CA ALA A 110 -14.56 6.59 9.96
C ALA A 110 -15.73 6.35 8.98
N GLY A 111 -16.43 5.22 9.07
CA GLY A 111 -17.62 4.94 8.27
C GLY A 111 -18.75 5.95 8.53
N LEU A 112 -19.02 6.31 9.78
CA LEU A 112 -20.00 7.37 10.12
C LEU A 112 -19.58 8.72 9.56
N ILE A 113 -18.30 9.09 9.70
CA ILE A 113 -17.75 10.34 9.14
C ILE A 113 -17.98 10.37 7.63
N LEU A 114 -17.61 9.31 6.91
CA LEU A 114 -17.79 9.23 5.46
C LEU A 114 -19.27 9.29 5.05
N TYR A 115 -20.15 8.57 5.74
CA TYR A 115 -21.58 8.56 5.45
C TYR A 115 -22.24 9.94 5.60
N TYR A 116 -21.86 10.72 6.61
CA TYR A 116 -22.44 12.05 6.84
C TYR A 116 -21.73 13.16 6.06
N MET A 117 -20.42 13.05 5.80
CA MET A 117 -19.66 14.10 5.13
C MET A 117 -19.65 13.97 3.60
N VAL A 118 -19.90 12.78 3.05
CA VAL A 118 -19.93 12.55 1.60
C VAL A 118 -21.37 12.36 1.13
N PRO A 119 -21.96 13.37 0.45
CA PRO A 119 -23.34 13.28 -0.02
C PRO A 119 -23.54 12.11 -0.99
N GLY A 120 -24.60 11.33 -0.77
CA GLY A 120 -24.98 10.23 -1.66
C GLY A 120 -24.23 8.91 -1.44
N MET A 121 -23.34 8.82 -0.45
CA MET A 121 -22.67 7.57 -0.10
C MET A 121 -23.62 6.64 0.68
N SER A 122 -23.79 5.41 0.20
CA SER A 122 -24.55 4.40 0.95
C SER A 122 -23.79 3.93 2.19
N TRP A 123 -24.52 3.40 3.19
CA TRP A 123 -23.90 2.85 4.40
C TRP A 123 -22.89 1.73 4.10
N ALA A 124 -23.20 0.86 3.13
CA ALA A 124 -22.31 -0.21 2.72
C ALA A 124 -21.00 0.32 2.09
N GLN A 125 -21.08 1.35 1.27
CA GLN A 125 -19.90 1.98 0.67
C GLN A 125 -19.06 2.71 1.72
N ALA A 126 -19.71 3.45 2.63
CA ALA A 126 -19.02 4.16 3.70
C ALA A 126 -18.22 3.21 4.59
N LEU A 127 -18.83 2.07 4.96
CA LEU A 127 -18.14 1.01 5.68
C LEU A 127 -17.02 0.37 4.85
N LEU A 128 -17.27 0.05 3.57
CA LEU A 128 -16.26 -0.58 2.70
C LEU A 128 -15.01 0.30 2.55
N TYR A 129 -15.16 1.62 2.43
CA TYR A 129 -14.03 2.54 2.32
C TYR A 129 -13.37 2.86 3.66
N SER A 130 -14.01 2.57 4.79
CA SER A 130 -13.47 2.79 6.12
C SER A 130 -12.76 1.58 6.73
N THR A 131 -12.63 0.46 6.00
CA THR A 131 -11.88 -0.71 6.46
C THR A 131 -10.39 -0.38 6.62
N PRO A 132 -9.83 -0.50 7.85
CA PRO A 132 -8.41 -0.27 8.10
C PRO A 132 -7.51 -1.36 7.50
#